data_AF-R0LI83-F1
#
_entry.id   AF-R0LI83-F1
#
_cell.length_a   1.000
_cell.length_b   1.000
_cell.length_c   1.000
_cell.angle_alpha   90.00
_cell.angle_beta   90.00
_cell.angle_gamma   90.00
#
_symmetry.space_group_name_H-M   'P 1'
#
loop_
_entity.id
_entity.type
_entity.pdbx_description
1 polymer ?
#
loop_
_entity_poly.entity_id
_entity_poly.type
_entity_poly.pdbx_seq_one_letter_code
_entity_poly.pdbx_strand_id
1 'polypeptide(L)'
;MKKAHVYAIPAIGAALIAVLAQISLPIGPVPFTLQNFAIGLIATVFRPREAVLSVGLYLLLGAIGLPVFAGGGAGFQALVGPTAGYLWFYLVYSGLTSSLTNSKSGVVKIFLANLLGDALVFIGGILSLHFLAGMAFEKALIVGVLPFIIPDLGKIIAISFISRPLLQRLKNQAYFAN
;
A
#
# COMPACT_ATOMS: atom_id res chain seq x y z
N MET A 1 11.40 13.15 -23.01
CA MET A 1 11.69 12.38 -21.78
C MET A 1 10.67 12.54 -20.64
N LYS A 2 10.06 13.71 -20.40
CA LYS A 2 9.06 13.89 -19.31
C LYS A 2 7.81 12.99 -19.44
N LYS A 3 7.29 12.76 -20.66
CA LYS A 3 6.10 11.94 -20.89
C LYS A 3 6.28 10.45 -20.53
N ALA A 4 7.47 9.87 -20.73
CA ALA A 4 7.70 8.45 -20.44
C ALA A 4 7.65 8.13 -18.94
N HIS A 5 8.12 9.06 -18.08
CA HIS A 5 8.12 8.88 -16.63
C HIS A 5 6.71 8.79 -16.04
N VAL A 6 5.76 9.52 -16.63
CA VAL A 6 4.36 9.54 -16.21
C VAL A 6 3.70 8.15 -16.30
N TYR A 7 4.18 7.30 -17.21
CA TYR A 7 3.69 5.94 -17.37
C TYR A 7 4.60 4.90 -16.72
N ALA A 8 5.91 5.06 -16.86
CA ALA A 8 6.90 4.10 -16.37
C ALA A 8 6.92 4.01 -14.83
N ILE A 9 6.81 5.14 -14.12
CA ILE A 9 6.86 5.13 -12.65
C ILE A 9 5.65 4.42 -12.05
N PRO A 10 4.40 4.73 -12.46
CA PRO A 10 3.26 3.95 -12.01
C PRO A 10 3.34 2.46 -12.36
N ALA A 11 3.84 2.12 -13.54
CA ALA A 11 4.01 0.72 -13.94
C ALA A 11 5.03 -0.02 -13.07
N ILE A 12 6.17 0.59 -12.75
CA ILE A 12 7.18 0.04 -11.84
C ILE A 12 6.59 -0.10 -10.43
N GLY A 13 5.83 0.90 -9.96
CA GLY A 13 5.14 0.83 -8.67
C GLY A 13 4.15 -0.32 -8.61
N ALA A 14 3.29 -0.48 -9.62
CA ALA A 14 2.34 -1.58 -9.71
C ALA A 14 3.04 -2.94 -9.75
N ALA A 15 4.13 -3.07 -10.50
CA ALA A 15 4.94 -4.29 -10.56
C ALA A 15 5.57 -4.63 -9.19
N LEU A 16 6.11 -3.63 -8.49
CA LEU A 16 6.67 -3.81 -7.14
C LEU A 16 5.60 -4.28 -6.15
N ILE A 17 4.41 -3.67 -6.18
CA ILE A 17 3.28 -4.12 -5.36
C ILE A 17 2.92 -5.56 -5.70
N ALA A 18 2.75 -5.90 -6.98
CA ALA A 18 2.35 -7.23 -7.42
C ALA A 18 3.35 -8.32 -6.97
N VAL A 19 4.66 -8.06 -7.10
CA VAL A 19 5.71 -9.01 -6.69
C VAL A 19 5.71 -9.19 -5.16
N LEU A 20 5.66 -8.11 -4.40
CA LEU A 20 5.71 -8.19 -2.93
C LEU A 20 4.39 -8.67 -2.32
N ALA A 21 3.26 -8.49 -3.00
CA ALA A 21 1.97 -9.05 -2.58
C ALA A 21 2.00 -10.59 -2.52
N GLN A 22 2.82 -11.24 -3.35
CA GLN A 22 2.96 -12.70 -3.35
C GLN A 22 3.65 -13.24 -2.10
N ILE A 23 4.42 -12.41 -1.40
CA ILE A 23 4.99 -12.77 -0.10
C ILE A 23 3.85 -12.64 0.92
N SER A 24 3.06 -13.71 1.03
CA SER A 24 1.86 -13.76 1.85
C SER A 24 1.82 -15.00 2.73
N LEU A 25 1.32 -14.84 3.97
CA LEU A 25 1.08 -15.93 4.91
C LEU A 25 -0.42 -15.97 5.29
N PRO A 26 -1.10 -17.12 5.12
CA PRO A 26 -2.51 -17.25 5.48
C PRO A 26 -2.64 -17.43 6.99
N ILE A 27 -2.78 -16.32 7.72
CA ILE A 27 -2.92 -16.30 9.19
C ILE A 27 -4.37 -16.14 9.66
N GLY A 28 -5.32 -16.10 8.73
CA GLY A 28 -6.74 -15.85 8.99
C GLY A 28 -7.49 -15.47 7.71
N PRO A 29 -8.71 -14.89 7.82
CA PRO A 29 -9.49 -14.44 6.67
C PRO A 29 -8.83 -13.27 5.92
N VAL A 30 -7.95 -12.53 6.60
CA VAL A 30 -7.08 -11.54 5.97
C VAL A 30 -5.66 -12.12 5.99
N PRO A 31 -5.01 -12.30 4.83
CA PRO A 31 -3.64 -12.79 4.81
C PRO A 31 -2.67 -11.70 5.26
N PHE A 32 -1.60 -12.12 5.94
CA PHE A 32 -0.44 -11.25 6.13
C PHE A 32 0.31 -11.14 4.81
N THR A 33 0.72 -9.94 4.39
CA THR A 33 1.41 -9.74 3.09
C THR A 33 2.51 -8.68 3.19
N LEU A 34 3.45 -8.67 2.23
CA LEU A 34 4.35 -7.51 1.99
C LEU A 34 3.76 -6.49 1.00
N GLN A 35 2.49 -6.61 0.64
CA GLN A 35 1.80 -5.66 -0.24
C GLN A 35 1.76 -4.25 0.37
N ASN A 36 1.37 -4.12 1.64
CA ASN A 36 1.31 -2.82 2.32
C ASN A 36 2.70 -2.20 2.53
N PHE A 37 3.74 -3.04 2.68
CA PHE A 37 5.13 -2.56 2.69
C PHE A 37 5.50 -1.92 1.35
N ALA A 38 5.19 -2.58 0.23
CA ALA A 38 5.44 -2.03 -1.10
C ALA A 38 4.72 -0.70 -1.30
N ILE A 39 3.45 -0.62 -0.88
CA ILE A 39 2.61 0.57 -0.99
C ILE A 39 3.18 1.73 -0.17
N GLY A 40 3.58 1.50 1.08
CA GLY A 40 4.21 2.52 1.91
C GLY A 40 5.54 3.01 1.34
N LEU A 41 6.36 2.11 0.80
CA LEU A 41 7.62 2.46 0.15
C LEU A 41 7.41 3.35 -1.09
N ILE A 42 6.51 2.96 -2.00
CA ILE A 42 6.22 3.79 -3.19
C ILE A 42 5.53 5.09 -2.81
N ALA A 43 4.66 5.10 -1.79
CA ALA A 43 3.98 6.30 -1.33
C ALA A 43 4.99 7.30 -0.75
N THR A 44 6.00 6.80 -0.05
CA THR A 44 7.07 7.66 0.52
C THR A 44 7.97 8.26 -0.56
N VAL A 45 8.21 7.53 -1.65
CA VAL A 45 9.23 7.89 -2.64
C VAL A 45 8.63 8.62 -3.84
N PHE A 46 7.46 8.21 -4.31
CA PHE A 46 6.81 8.78 -5.48
C PHE A 46 6.00 10.02 -5.11
N ARG A 47 5.70 10.85 -6.13
CA ARG A 47 4.74 11.95 -6.00
C ARG A 47 3.31 11.41 -5.89
N PRO A 48 2.36 12.21 -5.36
CA PRO A 48 1.03 11.71 -5.00
C PRO A 48 0.28 11.09 -6.18
N ARG A 49 0.37 11.71 -7.36
CA ARG A 49 -0.29 11.21 -8.57
C ARG A 49 0.25 9.83 -8.94
N GLU A 50 1.55 9.66 -9.03
CA GLU A 50 2.18 8.40 -9.45
C GLU A 50 2.05 7.30 -8.40
N ALA A 51 2.06 7.64 -7.11
CA ALA A 51 1.79 6.70 -6.02
C ALA A 51 0.37 6.12 -6.13
N VAL A 52 -0.64 6.99 -6.28
CA VAL A 52 -2.05 6.58 -6.45
C VAL A 52 -2.25 5.81 -7.75
N LEU A 53 -1.64 6.26 -8.86
CA LEU A 53 -1.70 5.53 -10.14
C LEU A 53 -1.05 4.15 -10.06
N SER A 54 0.03 3.99 -9.28
CA SER A 54 0.66 2.67 -9.07
C SER A 54 -0.31 1.69 -8.40
N VAL A 55 -0.98 2.14 -7.33
CA VAL A 55 -1.98 1.33 -6.63
C VAL A 55 -3.19 1.07 -7.53
N GLY A 56 -3.68 2.10 -8.24
CA GLY A 56 -4.80 1.96 -9.18
C GLY A 56 -4.51 0.96 -10.30
N LEU A 57 -3.33 1.02 -10.90
CA LEU A 57 -2.89 0.05 -11.91
C LEU A 57 -2.81 -1.37 -11.32
N TYR A 58 -2.25 -1.53 -10.13
CA TYR A 58 -2.24 -2.81 -9.42
C TYR A 58 -3.65 -3.39 -9.24
N LEU A 59 -4.61 -2.57 -8.78
CA LEU A 59 -6.01 -2.99 -8.61
C LEU A 59 -6.66 -3.34 -9.95
N LEU A 60 -6.41 -2.55 -11.00
CA LEU A 60 -6.93 -2.82 -12.34
C LEU A 60 -6.40 -4.13 -12.92
N LEU A 61 -5.09 -4.39 -12.81
CA LEU A 61 -4.47 -5.64 -13.27
C LEU A 61 -5.09 -6.86 -12.56
N GLY A 62 -5.28 -6.77 -11.24
CA GLY A 62 -5.96 -7.83 -10.51
C GLY A 62 -7.43 -7.98 -10.91
N ALA A 63 -8.15 -6.87 -11.09
CA ALA A 63 -9.57 -6.88 -11.46
C ALA A 63 -9.82 -7.51 -12.84
N ILE A 64 -8.96 -7.27 -13.83
CA ILE A 64 -9.06 -7.89 -15.17
C ILE A 64 -8.60 -9.36 -15.18
N GLY A 65 -8.18 -9.91 -14.04
CA GLY A 65 -7.94 -11.35 -13.88
C GLY A 65 -6.47 -11.77 -13.83
N LEU A 66 -5.51 -10.85 -13.78
CA LEU A 66 -4.12 -11.25 -13.55
C LEU A 66 -3.93 -11.66 -12.06
N PRO A 67 -3.18 -12.73 -11.77
CA PRO A 67 -2.94 -13.23 -10.41
C PRO A 67 -1.91 -12.38 -9.66
N VAL A 68 -2.21 -11.09 -9.49
CA VAL A 68 -1.32 -10.11 -8.83
C VAL A 68 -1.68 -9.87 -7.38
N PHE A 69 -2.90 -10.19 -6.94
CA PHE A 69 -3.26 -10.06 -5.53
C PHE A 69 -2.54 -11.11 -4.68
N ALA A 70 -2.60 -10.92 -3.36
CA ALA A 70 -1.93 -11.78 -2.40
C ALA A 70 -2.21 -13.27 -2.64
N GLY A 71 -1.17 -14.10 -2.56
CA GLY A 71 -1.27 -15.55 -2.79
C GLY A 71 -1.74 -15.96 -4.19
N GLY A 72 -1.46 -15.15 -5.21
CA GLY A 72 -1.91 -15.38 -6.59
C GLY A 72 -3.38 -15.06 -6.83
N GLY A 73 -4.01 -14.28 -5.95
CA GLY A 73 -5.41 -13.88 -6.11
C GLY A 73 -5.64 -13.00 -7.36
N ALA A 74 -6.84 -13.11 -7.93
CA ALA A 74 -7.24 -12.39 -9.13
C ALA A 74 -8.76 -12.15 -9.17
N GLY A 75 -9.20 -11.29 -10.07
CA GLY A 75 -10.59 -11.08 -10.47
C GLY A 75 -11.30 -9.94 -9.75
N PHE A 76 -12.34 -9.42 -10.40
CA PHE A 76 -13.12 -8.28 -9.91
C PHE A 76 -13.76 -8.53 -8.55
N GLN A 77 -14.08 -9.78 -8.22
CA GLN A 77 -14.64 -10.16 -6.92
C GLN A 77 -13.75 -9.77 -5.73
N ALA A 78 -12.43 -9.66 -5.92
CA ALA A 78 -11.53 -9.21 -4.86
C ALA A 78 -11.79 -7.75 -4.45
N LEU A 79 -12.31 -6.91 -5.36
CA LEU A 79 -12.63 -5.50 -5.11
C LEU A 79 -14.03 -5.29 -4.49
N VAL A 80 -14.83 -6.34 -4.38
CA VAL A 80 -16.16 -6.31 -3.74
C VAL A 80 -16.32 -7.37 -2.65
N GLY A 81 -15.25 -8.08 -2.30
CA GLY A 81 -15.24 -9.13 -1.28
C GLY A 81 -14.88 -8.63 0.13
N PRO A 82 -14.79 -9.57 1.11
CA PRO A 82 -14.51 -9.27 2.53
C PRO A 82 -13.30 -8.37 2.81
N THR A 83 -12.27 -8.45 1.97
CA THR A 83 -11.00 -7.71 2.12
C THR A 83 -10.90 -6.50 1.19
N ALA A 84 -11.96 -6.17 0.44
CA ALA A 84 -11.95 -5.09 -0.53
C ALA A 84 -11.63 -3.73 0.10
N GLY A 85 -12.04 -3.51 1.34
CA GLY A 85 -11.80 -2.26 2.05
C GLY A 85 -10.32 -1.95 2.23
N TYR A 86 -9.49 -2.96 2.48
CA TYR A 86 -8.03 -2.80 2.51
C TYR A 86 -7.50 -2.32 1.14
N LEU A 87 -7.97 -2.96 0.06
CA LEU A 87 -7.54 -2.66 -1.31
C LEU A 87 -7.90 -1.22 -1.72
N TRP A 88 -9.13 -0.79 -1.44
CA TRP A 88 -9.58 0.56 -1.78
C TRP A 88 -8.87 1.63 -0.93
N PHE A 89 -8.67 1.37 0.36
CA PHE A 89 -7.99 2.33 1.23
C PHE A 89 -6.49 2.41 0.98
N TYR A 90 -5.87 1.46 0.28
CA TYR A 90 -4.51 1.63 -0.20
C TYR A 90 -4.35 2.81 -1.17
N LEU A 91 -5.40 3.20 -1.91
CA LEU A 91 -5.38 4.43 -2.71
C LEU A 91 -5.24 5.66 -1.79
N VAL A 92 -6.01 5.69 -0.69
CA VAL A 92 -5.97 6.75 0.31
C VAL A 92 -4.62 6.79 1.02
N TYR A 93 -4.11 5.64 1.45
CA TYR A 93 -2.76 5.52 2.03
C TYR A 93 -1.72 6.10 1.07
N SER A 94 -1.67 5.63 -0.18
CA SER A 94 -0.65 6.07 -1.13
C SER A 94 -0.70 7.58 -1.41
N GLY A 95 -1.89 8.17 -1.54
CA GLY A 95 -2.06 9.61 -1.73
C GLY A 95 -1.68 10.42 -0.49
N LEU A 96 -2.15 10.00 0.69
CA LEU A 96 -1.89 10.71 1.95
C LEU A 96 -0.40 10.69 2.29
N THR A 97 0.23 9.53 2.36
CA THR A 97 1.64 9.41 2.76
C THR A 97 2.56 10.12 1.78
N SER A 98 2.26 10.06 0.47
CA SER A 98 3.02 10.81 -0.55
C SER A 98 2.86 12.32 -0.42
N SER A 99 1.68 12.80 -0.01
CA SER A 99 1.47 14.24 0.22
C SER A 99 2.23 14.76 1.45
N LEU A 100 2.47 13.90 2.43
CA LEU A 100 3.13 14.24 3.69
C LEU A 100 4.65 14.08 3.64
N THR A 101 5.18 13.28 2.71
CA THR A 101 6.62 12.98 2.61
C THR A 101 7.26 13.67 1.41
N ASN A 102 8.57 13.94 1.53
CA ASN A 102 9.37 14.58 0.48
C ASN A 102 10.86 14.30 0.70
N SER A 103 11.72 14.78 -0.20
CA SER A 103 13.17 14.56 -0.17
C SER A 103 13.90 15.05 1.09
N LYS A 104 13.29 15.94 1.87
CA LYS A 104 13.83 16.46 3.14
C LYS A 104 13.29 15.73 4.37
N SER A 105 12.36 14.80 4.20
CA SER A 105 11.70 14.12 5.30
C SER A 105 12.67 13.20 6.04
N GLY A 106 12.76 13.37 7.37
CA GLY A 106 13.51 12.48 8.24
C GLY A 106 12.76 11.19 8.55
N VAL A 107 13.45 10.24 9.20
CA VAL A 107 12.91 8.92 9.57
C VAL A 107 11.59 9.04 10.34
N VAL A 108 11.50 9.94 11.32
CA VAL A 108 10.29 10.16 12.14
C VAL A 108 9.12 10.63 11.30
N LYS A 109 9.34 11.57 10.38
CA LYS A 109 8.26 12.09 9.53
C LYS A 109 7.74 11.01 8.57
N ILE A 110 8.64 10.21 8.01
CA ILE A 110 8.29 9.07 7.16
C ILE A 110 7.48 8.03 7.96
N PHE A 111 7.94 7.72 9.17
CA PHE A 111 7.26 6.79 10.08
C PHE A 111 5.83 7.25 10.36
N LEU A 112 5.64 8.49 10.81
CA LEU A 112 4.32 9.03 11.14
C LEU A 112 3.41 9.10 9.91
N ALA A 113 3.93 9.49 8.74
CA ALA A 113 3.14 9.54 7.52
C ALA A 113 2.65 8.17 7.07
N ASN A 114 3.48 7.12 7.21
CA ASN A 114 3.09 5.76 6.87
C ASN A 114 2.14 5.17 7.94
N LEU A 115 2.38 5.46 9.22
CA LEU A 115 1.50 5.04 10.32
C LEU A 115 0.08 5.60 10.16
N LEU A 116 -0.05 6.88 9.79
CA LEU A 116 -1.34 7.49 9.50
C LEU A 116 -2.03 6.85 8.29
N GLY A 117 -1.28 6.59 7.22
CA GLY A 117 -1.81 5.94 6.04
C GLY A 117 -2.28 4.50 6.30
N ASP A 118 -1.49 3.72 7.02
CA ASP A 118 -1.81 2.34 7.40
C ASP A 118 -3.01 2.26 8.37
N ALA A 119 -3.12 3.21 9.31
CA ALA A 119 -4.29 3.31 10.18
C ALA A 119 -5.60 3.50 9.38
N LEU A 120 -5.58 4.29 8.30
CA LEU A 120 -6.75 4.43 7.43
C LEU A 120 -7.09 3.13 6.70
N VAL A 121 -6.09 2.33 6.32
CA VAL A 121 -6.30 1.01 5.72
C VAL A 121 -7.07 0.09 6.67
N PHE A 122 -6.75 0.10 7.97
CA PHE A 122 -7.52 -0.66 8.95
C PHE A 122 -8.98 -0.21 9.03
N ILE A 123 -9.27 1.09 8.91
CA ILE A 123 -10.66 1.56 8.86
C ILE A 123 -11.40 0.93 7.68
N GLY A 124 -10.81 0.99 6.48
CA GLY A 124 -11.38 0.35 5.29
C GLY A 124 -11.59 -1.15 5.49
N GLY A 125 -10.59 -1.83 6.03
CA GLY A 125 -10.62 -3.26 6.30
C GLY A 125 -11.71 -3.70 7.27
N ILE A 126 -11.86 -3.00 8.40
CA ILE A 126 -12.93 -3.26 9.38
C ILE A 126 -14.30 -3.06 8.72
N LEU A 127 -14.47 -1.98 7.94
CA LEU A 127 -15.73 -1.70 7.26
C LEU A 127 -16.09 -2.82 6.27
N SER A 128 -15.14 -3.29 5.45
CA SER A 128 -15.42 -4.40 4.53
C SER A 128 -15.67 -5.72 5.25
N LEU A 129 -14.95 -6.03 6.33
CA LEU A 129 -15.18 -7.24 7.11
C LEU A 129 -16.54 -7.23 7.81
N HIS A 130 -16.97 -6.07 8.30
CA HIS A 130 -18.28 -5.93 8.93
C HIS A 130 -19.41 -6.03 7.90
N PHE A 131 -19.38 -5.20 6.85
CA PHE A 131 -20.50 -5.06 5.92
C PHE A 131 -20.52 -6.12 4.80
N LEU A 132 -19.35 -6.56 4.31
CA LEU A 132 -19.27 -7.50 3.19
C LEU A 132 -19.07 -8.95 3.65
N ALA A 133 -18.42 -9.17 4.80
CA ALA A 133 -18.23 -10.50 5.38
C ALA A 133 -19.26 -10.85 6.47
N GLY A 134 -20.12 -9.90 6.85
CA GLY A 134 -21.17 -10.09 7.86
C GLY A 134 -20.63 -10.34 9.28
N MET A 135 -19.38 -9.98 9.56
CA MET A 135 -18.81 -10.18 10.89
C MET A 135 -19.35 -9.15 11.88
N ALA A 136 -19.54 -9.55 13.14
CA ALA A 136 -19.75 -8.60 14.22
C ALA A 136 -18.57 -7.61 14.28
N PHE A 137 -18.84 -6.34 14.61
CA PHE A 137 -17.82 -5.27 14.59
C PHE A 137 -16.59 -5.61 15.44
N GLU A 138 -16.81 -6.15 16.64
CA GLU A 138 -15.73 -6.60 17.53
C GLU A 138 -14.86 -7.69 16.89
N LYS A 139 -15.48 -8.67 16.23
CA LYS A 139 -14.77 -9.73 15.52
C LYS A 139 -13.97 -9.20 14.33
N ALA A 140 -14.54 -8.24 13.58
CA ALA A 140 -13.85 -7.57 12.48
C ALA A 140 -12.59 -6.83 12.97
N LEU A 141 -12.63 -6.22 14.15
CA LEU A 141 -11.47 -5.57 14.76
C LEU A 141 -10.41 -6.58 15.21
N ILE A 142 -10.83 -7.63 15.94
CA ILE A 142 -9.93 -8.66 16.45
C ILE A 142 -9.18 -9.36 15.32
N VAL A 143 -9.86 -9.65 14.20
CA VAL A 143 -9.26 -10.43 13.11
C VAL A 143 -8.64 -9.53 12.04
N GLY A 144 -9.17 -8.32 11.85
CA GLY A 144 -8.76 -7.40 10.80
C GLY A 144 -7.67 -6.42 11.20
N VAL A 145 -7.36 -6.27 12.50
CA VAL A 145 -6.38 -5.30 12.99
C VAL A 145 -5.34 -5.95 13.89
N LEU A 146 -5.77 -6.61 14.95
CA LEU A 146 -4.89 -7.03 16.04
C LEU A 146 -3.68 -7.88 15.60
N PRO A 147 -3.80 -8.84 14.66
CA PRO A 147 -2.67 -9.65 14.21
C PRO A 147 -1.63 -8.84 13.42
N PHE A 148 -2.01 -7.69 12.88
CA PHE A 148 -1.22 -6.92 11.94
C PHE A 148 -0.46 -5.75 12.57
N ILE A 149 -0.86 -5.30 13.78
CA ILE A 149 -0.24 -4.14 14.45
C ILE A 149 1.28 -4.28 14.56
N ILE A 150 1.76 -5.36 15.20
CA ILE A 150 3.20 -5.57 15.43
C ILE A 150 3.99 -5.69 14.12
N PRO A 151 3.60 -6.57 13.17
CA PRO A 151 4.39 -6.70 11.96
C PRO A 151 4.27 -5.49 11.03
N ASP A 152 3.15 -4.75 11.03
CA ASP A 152 3.02 -3.51 10.25
C ASP A 152 3.86 -2.38 10.84
N LEU A 153 3.95 -2.25 12.17
CA LEU A 153 4.93 -1.37 12.79
C LEU A 153 6.37 -1.73 12.37
N GLY A 154 6.71 -3.02 12.34
CA GLY A 154 8.01 -3.48 11.85
C GLY A 154 8.28 -3.07 10.39
N LYS A 155 7.27 -3.22 9.51
CA LYS A 155 7.34 -2.78 8.12
C LYS A 155 7.51 -1.27 8.00
N ILE A 156 6.77 -0.48 8.77
CA ILE A 156 6.82 0.98 8.73
C ILE A 156 8.19 1.48 9.22
N ILE A 157 8.77 0.85 10.24
CA ILE A 157 10.14 1.10 10.68
C ILE A 157 11.11 0.84 9.52
N ALA A 158 11.01 -0.33 8.88
CA ALA A 158 11.85 -0.67 7.73
C ALA A 158 11.69 0.35 6.57
N ILE A 159 10.45 0.71 6.19
CA ILE A 159 10.18 1.76 5.19
C ILE A 159 10.89 3.07 5.57
N SER A 160 10.83 3.45 6.84
CA SER A 160 11.38 4.73 7.33
C SER A 160 12.90 4.79 7.19
N PHE A 161 13.59 3.67 7.46
CA PHE A 161 15.05 3.58 7.31
C PHE A 161 15.50 3.37 5.86
N ILE A 162 14.73 2.62 5.06
CA ILE A 162 15.05 2.34 3.65
C ILE A 162 14.78 3.56 2.76
N SER A 163 13.68 4.26 2.99
CA SER A 163 13.24 5.36 2.11
C SER A 163 14.11 6.60 2.25
N ARG A 164 14.68 6.87 3.43
CA ARG A 164 15.51 8.06 3.64
C ARG A 164 16.75 8.12 2.72
N PRO A 165 17.64 7.11 2.66
CA PRO A 165 18.75 7.13 1.72
C PRO A 165 18.27 7.09 0.26
N LEU A 166 17.16 6.41 -0.02
CA LEU A 166 16.57 6.37 -1.36
C LEU A 166 16.15 7.76 -1.84
N LEU A 167 15.42 8.51 -1.01
CA LEU A 167 15.04 9.90 -1.26
C LEU A 167 16.25 10.80 -1.47
N GLN A 168 17.31 10.64 -0.66
CA GLN A 168 18.54 11.42 -0.80
C GLN A 168 19.30 11.14 -2.10
N ARG A 169 19.29 9.89 -2.58
CA ARG A 169 19.91 9.48 -3.83
C ARG A 169 19.11 9.92 -5.04
N LEU A 170 17.78 9.87 -4.94
CA LEU A 170 16.89 10.17 -6.05
C LEU A 170 16.63 11.67 -6.22
N LYS A 171 16.82 12.52 -5.20
CA LYS A 171 16.48 13.95 -5.24
C LYS A 171 17.04 14.75 -6.43
N ASN A 172 18.12 14.30 -7.06
CA ASN A 172 18.73 15.00 -8.21
C ASN A 172 18.19 14.52 -9.56
N GLN A 173 17.38 13.46 -9.59
CA GLN A 173 16.79 12.91 -10.80
C GLN A 173 15.60 13.76 -11.25
N ALA A 174 15.42 13.92 -12.57
CA ALA A 174 14.45 14.86 -13.15
C ALA A 174 13.00 14.72 -12.63
N TYR A 175 12.58 13.50 -12.27
CA TYR A 175 11.27 13.27 -11.67
C TYR A 175 11.22 13.68 -10.19
N PHE A 176 12.26 13.42 -9.40
CA PHE A 176 12.26 13.64 -7.94
C PHE A 176 12.82 15.01 -7.52
N ALA A 177 13.32 15.80 -8.48
CA ALA A 177 13.96 17.09 -8.22
C ALA A 177 12.99 18.26 -7.91
N ASN A 178 11.67 18.05 -8.00
CA ASN A 178 10.65 19.03 -7.58
C ASN A 178 9.63 18.41 -6.63
#